data_AF-A0A920R1D8-F1
#
_entry.id   AF-A0A920R1D8-F1
#
_cell.length_a   1.000
_cell.length_b   1.000
_cell.length_c   1.000
_cell.angle_alpha   90.00
_cell.angle_beta   90.00
_cell.angle_gamma   90.00
#
_symmetry.space_group_name_H-M   'P 1'
#
loop_
_entity.id
_entity.type
_entity.pdbx_description
1 polymer ?
#
loop_
_entity_poly.entity_id
_entity_poly.type
_entity_poly.pdbx_seq_one_letter_code
_entity_poly.pdbx_strand_id
1 'polypeptide(L)'
;MTNDQYANLRRLRRNPTLREMLKENRLSASEFIYPMFVVNGTGVKTPIEPMPGINQMSVDIAVEETLKAKEFGVKSVLLFGIPKHKD
;
A
#
# COMPACT_ATOMS: atom_id res chain seq x y z
N MET A 1 21.69 -43.39 -20.21
CA MET A 1 21.78 -42.04 -19.61
C MET A 1 20.68 -41.19 -20.24
N THR A 2 19.48 -41.30 -19.69
CA THR A 2 18.27 -40.63 -20.22
C THR A 2 18.36 -39.14 -19.99
N ASN A 3 17.95 -38.39 -21.01
CA ASN A 3 18.18 -36.97 -21.20
C ASN A 3 17.40 -36.12 -20.17
N ASP A 4 17.95 -36.00 -18.96
CA ASP A 4 17.46 -35.15 -17.88
C ASP A 4 17.95 -33.68 -18.03
N GLN A 5 18.40 -33.30 -19.23
CA GLN A 5 19.29 -32.16 -19.41
C GLN A 5 18.63 -30.83 -19.79
N TYR A 6 17.30 -30.71 -19.86
CA TYR A 6 16.66 -29.40 -20.05
C TYR A 6 15.37 -29.25 -19.24
N ALA A 7 15.48 -28.70 -18.03
CA ALA A 7 14.34 -28.22 -17.25
C ALA A 7 13.62 -27.10 -18.02
N ASN A 8 12.47 -27.41 -18.64
CA ASN A 8 11.66 -26.40 -19.30
C ASN A 8 10.75 -25.68 -18.31
N LEU A 9 11.27 -24.63 -17.68
CA LEU A 9 10.57 -23.81 -16.68
C LEU A 9 9.31 -23.10 -17.22
N ARG A 10 9.07 -23.08 -18.53
CA ARG A 10 7.80 -22.59 -19.08
C ARG A 10 6.65 -23.55 -18.77
N ARG A 11 6.92 -24.84 -18.52
CA ARG A 11 5.88 -25.82 -18.13
C ARG A 11 5.15 -25.41 -16.85
N LEU A 12 5.87 -24.84 -15.89
CA LEU A 12 5.33 -24.35 -14.62
C LEU A 12 4.51 -23.05 -14.76
N ARG A 13 4.56 -22.39 -15.91
CA ARG A 13 3.89 -21.11 -16.17
C ARG A 13 2.74 -21.19 -17.20
N ARG A 14 2.39 -22.41 -17.66
CA ARG A 14 1.46 -22.63 -18.79
C ARG A 14 0.05 -22.12 -18.55
N ASN A 15 -0.44 -22.11 -17.32
CA ASN A 15 -1.79 -21.64 -16.99
C ASN A 15 -1.81 -20.86 -15.67
N PRO A 16 -2.87 -20.07 -15.41
CA PRO A 16 -2.99 -19.29 -14.18
C PRO A 16 -2.93 -20.15 -12.91
N THR A 17 -3.56 -21.33 -12.90
CA THR A 17 -3.59 -22.24 -11.75
C THR A 17 -2.18 -22.67 -11.32
N LEU A 18 -1.34 -23.11 -12.26
CA LEU A 18 0.04 -23.51 -11.98
C LEU A 18 0.87 -22.34 -11.48
N ARG A 19 0.69 -21.14 -12.05
CA ARG A 19 1.38 -19.94 -11.58
C ARG A 19 0.97 -19.57 -10.16
N GLU A 20 -0.31 -19.72 -9.83
CA GLU A 20 -0.82 -19.41 -8.49
C GLU A 20 -0.36 -20.43 -7.44
N MET A 21 -0.31 -21.71 -7.80
CA MET A 21 0.20 -22.78 -6.92
C MET A 21 1.69 -22.63 -6.59
N LEU A 22 2.48 -22.16 -7.57
CA LEU A 22 3.94 -22.09 -7.46
C LEU A 22 4.46 -20.69 -7.10
N LYS A 23 3.57 -19.71 -6.88
CA LYS A 23 3.95 -18.35 -6.54
C LYS A 23 4.63 -18.30 -5.18
N GLU A 24 5.87 -17.81 -5.15
CA GLU A 24 6.69 -17.73 -3.95
C GLU A 24 6.25 -16.59 -3.02
N ASN A 25 5.93 -15.44 -3.59
CA ASN A 25 5.59 -14.24 -2.83
C ASN A 25 4.11 -13.91 -2.94
N ARG A 26 3.47 -13.68 -1.79
CA ARG A 26 2.09 -13.23 -1.67
C ARG A 26 2.11 -11.86 -1.01
N LEU A 27 1.20 -10.99 -1.45
CA LEU A 27 0.97 -9.70 -0.82
C LEU A 27 -0.45 -9.68 -0.29
N SER A 28 -0.58 -9.15 0.91
CA SER A 28 -1.83 -8.96 1.62
C SER A 28 -1.94 -7.49 2.04
N ALA A 29 -3.18 -7.00 2.18
CA ALA A 29 -3.40 -5.62 2.64
C ALA A 29 -2.71 -5.32 3.99
N SER A 30 -2.58 -6.35 4.83
CA SER A 30 -1.97 -6.24 6.15
C SER A 30 -0.46 -6.00 6.16
N GLU A 31 0.22 -6.15 5.01
CA GLU A 31 1.66 -5.90 4.87
C GLU A 31 1.95 -4.45 4.44
N PHE A 32 0.92 -3.64 4.16
CA PHE A 32 1.10 -2.23 3.80
C PHE A 32 1.09 -1.30 5.02
N ILE A 33 1.87 -0.23 4.90
CA ILE A 33 1.83 0.93 5.79
C ILE A 33 1.27 2.09 4.98
N TYR A 34 0.25 2.78 5.49
CA TYR A 34 -0.37 3.91 4.80
C TYR A 34 0.20 5.25 5.32
N PRO A 35 1.07 5.94 4.55
CA PRO A 35 1.63 7.23 4.94
C PRO A 35 0.59 8.36 4.77
N MET A 36 0.50 9.24 5.76
CA MET A 36 -0.49 10.32 5.81
C MET A 36 0.17 11.64 6.23
N PHE A 37 -0.15 12.73 5.53
CA PHE A 37 0.34 14.07 5.83
C PHE A 37 -0.69 14.82 6.66
N VAL A 38 -0.37 15.11 7.92
CA VAL A 38 -1.30 15.67 8.89
C VAL A 38 -0.96 17.13 9.17
N VAL A 39 -1.94 18.01 9.03
CA VAL A 39 -1.85 19.45 9.30
C VAL A 39 -2.77 19.83 10.47
N ASN A 40 -2.48 20.95 11.10
CA ASN A 40 -3.37 21.53 12.11
C ASN A 40 -4.63 22.13 11.46
N GLY A 41 -5.78 21.99 12.12
CA GLY A 41 -7.06 22.52 11.68
C GLY A 41 -8.18 21.51 11.86
N THR A 42 -9.33 21.77 11.24
CA THR A 42 -10.51 20.89 11.22
C THR A 42 -11.12 20.94 9.83
N GLY A 43 -11.55 19.81 9.28
CA GLY A 43 -12.12 19.71 7.94
C GLY A 43 -11.14 20.04 6.80
N VAL A 44 -9.83 19.98 7.03
CA VAL A 44 -8.83 20.30 6.02
C VAL A 44 -8.55 19.06 5.18
N LYS A 45 -8.62 19.21 3.85
CA LYS A 45 -8.18 18.19 2.87
C LYS A 45 -7.67 18.88 1.61
N THR A 46 -6.38 19.14 1.57
CA THR A 46 -5.72 19.92 0.51
C THR A 46 -4.86 19.01 -0.35
N PRO A 47 -5.04 18.99 -1.68
CA PRO A 47 -4.20 18.20 -2.58
C PRO A 47 -2.72 18.60 -2.51
N ILE A 48 -1.83 17.61 -2.64
CA ILE A 48 -0.40 17.85 -2.81
C ILE A 48 -0.08 17.76 -4.31
N GLU A 49 0.17 18.89 -4.97
CA GLU A 49 0.33 18.94 -6.44
C GLU A 49 1.37 17.95 -6.99
N PRO A 50 2.57 17.79 -6.42
CA PRO A 50 3.54 16.81 -6.90
C PRO A 50 3.14 15.35 -6.70
N MET A 51 2.08 15.07 -5.92
CA MET A 51 1.63 13.73 -5.58
C MET A 51 0.11 13.58 -5.81
N PRO A 52 -0.31 13.39 -7.08
CA PRO A 52 -1.72 13.23 -7.43
C PRO A 52 -2.40 12.11 -6.61
N GLY A 53 -3.57 12.42 -6.05
CA GLY A 53 -4.33 11.50 -5.20
C GLY A 53 -3.95 11.53 -3.71
N ILE A 54 -2.88 12.24 -3.32
CA ILE A 54 -2.50 12.43 -1.92
C ILE A 54 -2.88 13.83 -1.44
N ASN A 55 -3.36 13.92 -0.20
CA ASN A 55 -3.78 15.17 0.43
C ASN A 55 -3.03 15.39 1.75
N GLN A 56 -2.81 16.66 2.10
CA GLN A 56 -2.61 17.08 3.48
C GLN A 56 -3.98 17.18 4.15
N MET A 57 -4.12 16.62 5.33
CA MET A 57 -5.41 16.50 6.00
C MET A 57 -5.35 16.88 7.47
N SER A 58 -6.43 17.44 8.01
CA SER A 58 -6.55 17.65 9.45
C SER A 58 -6.69 16.33 10.20
N VAL A 59 -6.48 16.35 11.51
CA VAL A 59 -6.51 15.14 12.35
C VAL A 59 -7.86 14.41 12.27
N ASP A 60 -8.97 15.14 12.26
CA ASP A 60 -10.33 14.59 12.11
C ASP A 60 -10.48 13.81 10.80
N ILE A 61 -10.06 14.39 9.67
CA ILE A 61 -10.09 13.74 8.36
C ILE A 61 -9.12 12.55 8.30
N ALA A 62 -7.95 12.65 8.95
CA ALA A 62 -7.00 11.55 9.02
C ALA A 62 -7.55 10.33 9.77
N VAL A 63 -8.33 10.54 10.83
CA VAL A 63 -9.02 9.46 11.54
C VAL A 63 -10.05 8.78 10.62
N GLU A 64 -10.85 9.55 9.88
CA GLU A 64 -11.81 9.00 8.92
C GLU A 64 -11.12 8.17 7.83
N GLU A 65 -10.03 8.66 7.24
CA GLU A 65 -9.26 7.92 6.23
C GLU A 65 -8.61 6.65 6.81
N THR A 66 -8.17 6.69 8.07
CA THR A 66 -7.62 5.51 8.76
C THR A 66 -8.68 4.43 8.95
N LEU A 67 -9.92 4.80 9.27
CA LEU A 67 -11.03 3.85 9.38
C LEU A 67 -11.33 3.17 8.04
N LYS A 68 -11.33 3.92 6.93
CA LYS A 68 -11.46 3.35 5.58
C LYS A 68 -10.30 2.41 5.25
N ALA A 69 -9.06 2.82 5.54
CA ALA A 69 -7.89 1.97 5.31
C ALA A 69 -7.97 0.63 6.06
N LYS A 70 -8.51 0.66 7.29
CA LYS A 70 -8.78 -0.54 8.09
C LYS A 70 -9.82 -1.44 7.44
N GLU A 71 -10.89 -0.89 6.86
CA GLU A 71 -11.89 -1.68 6.10
C GLU A 71 -11.27 -2.41 4.90
N PHE A 72 -10.24 -1.83 4.27
CA PHE A 72 -9.46 -2.47 3.22
C PHE A 72 -8.40 -3.47 3.73
N GLY A 73 -8.25 -3.64 5.04
CA GLY A 73 -7.33 -4.60 5.66
C GLY A 73 -5.93 -4.06 5.96
N VAL A 74 -5.69 -2.76 5.80
CA VAL A 74 -4.43 -2.12 6.19
C VAL A 74 -4.36 -2.00 7.71
N LYS A 75 -3.25 -2.42 8.30
CA LYS A 75 -3.09 -2.51 9.77
C LYS A 75 -2.31 -1.36 10.40
N SER A 76 -1.62 -0.57 9.59
CA SER A 76 -0.67 0.45 10.08
C SER A 76 -0.71 1.71 9.24
N VAL A 77 -0.60 2.85 9.93
CA VAL A 77 -0.45 4.19 9.33
C VAL A 77 0.87 4.81 9.77
N LEU A 78 1.46 5.63 8.91
CA LEU A 78 2.67 6.42 9.20
C LEU A 78 2.32 7.90 9.09
N LEU A 79 2.42 8.63 10.21
CA LEU A 79 2.00 10.02 10.28
C LEU A 79 3.18 10.98 10.05
N PHE A 80 3.01 11.89 9.10
CA PHE A 80 3.90 13.02 8.85
C PHE A 80 3.23 14.32 9.28
N GLY A 81 3.56 14.81 10.48
CA GLY A 81 3.05 16.08 10.99
C GLY A 81 3.71 17.27 10.30
N ILE A 82 2.91 18.19 9.77
CA ILE A 82 3.37 19.44 9.16
C ILE A 82 2.99 20.58 10.11
N PRO A 83 3.96 21.17 10.84
CA PRO A 83 3.68 22.22 11.79
C PRO A 83 3.29 23.52 11.08
N LYS A 84 2.46 24.34 11.74
CA LYS A 84 2.07 25.67 11.21
C LYS A 84 3.24 26.66 11.23
N HIS A 85 4.13 26.50 12.20
CA HIS A 85 5.30 27.33 12.37
C HIS A 85 6.52 26.43 12.43
N LYS A 86 7.59 26.88 11.78
CA LYS A 86 8.90 26.26 11.85
C LYS A 86 9.77 27.20 12.69
N ASP A 87 10.34 26.66 13.76
CA ASP A 87 11.33 27.38 14.57
C ASP A 87 12.63 27.62 13.77
#